data_AF-J3N8I4-F1
#
_entry.id   AF-J3N8I4-F1
#
_cell.length_a   1.000
_cell.length_b   1.000
_cell.length_c   1.000
_cell.angle_alpha   90.00
_cell.angle_beta   90.00
_cell.angle_gamma   90.00
#
_symmetry.space_group_name_H-M   'P 1'
#
loop_
_entity.id
_entity.type
_entity.pdbx_description
1 polymer ?
#
loop_
_entity_poly.entity_id
_entity_poly.type
_entity_poly.pdbx_seq_one_letter_code
_entity_poly.pdbx_strand_id
1 'polypeptide(L)'
;MAATTMILLLLYCCFCNVFFLPSSAASSDDFLQCLTRSIPAEQVYTQSSSAFMSVLTSSVQNPEFVTNATGLYLGGCSRLAATMRAYFPELGMTAADCHELTWLRAMAFISLGSADAAPEGMLRRTNNLGTYVKSKSDYVRRPMGAAAWDALFSRWLAGNGNGILILEPHGGVVGSVVPDFVTPYPHRAGVLYNIQYGVFWWGDADGAAARRWLEALYAAMEAAVSSNPREAFANYRDLDIGENVVGGDGVTTYESARAWGERYFMGNFRRLAAGEGEGAPGAYFRTEQSIPPLLLPY
;
A
#
# COMPACT_ATOMS: atom_id res chain seq x y z
N MET A 1 14.95 -33.44 -15.41
CA MET A 1 16.33 -33.43 -15.92
C MET A 1 16.93 -32.08 -15.60
N ALA A 2 17.98 -32.09 -14.80
CA ALA A 2 18.70 -30.89 -14.37
C ALA A 2 19.82 -30.54 -15.37
N ALA A 3 20.05 -29.24 -15.53
CA ALA A 3 21.32 -28.58 -15.87
C ALA A 3 21.08 -27.09 -15.54
N THR A 4 21.61 -26.45 -14.51
CA THR A 4 22.93 -26.38 -13.85
C THR A 4 23.99 -25.65 -14.70
N THR A 5 24.17 -24.35 -14.37
CA THR A 5 25.38 -23.48 -14.41
C THR A 5 26.01 -23.15 -15.79
N MET A 6 26.64 -22.00 -16.11
CA MET A 6 27.56 -21.08 -15.40
C MET A 6 27.64 -19.73 -16.17
N ILE A 7 27.54 -18.57 -15.50
CA ILE A 7 28.62 -17.60 -15.14
C ILE A 7 29.34 -16.87 -16.31
N LEU A 8 29.01 -15.58 -16.43
CA LEU A 8 29.85 -14.37 -16.59
C LEU A 8 31.17 -14.42 -17.40
N LEU A 9 31.35 -13.49 -18.35
CA LEU A 9 32.60 -12.71 -18.53
C LEU A 9 32.41 -11.45 -19.39
N LEU A 10 33.17 -10.43 -18.98
CA LEU A 10 33.10 -8.99 -19.29
C LEU A 10 33.93 -8.55 -20.51
N LEU A 11 33.54 -7.38 -21.07
CA LEU A 11 34.34 -6.27 -21.62
C LEU A 11 35.40 -6.54 -22.72
N TYR A 12 35.27 -5.88 -23.87
CA TYR A 12 36.03 -4.66 -24.29
C TYR A 12 36.16 -4.54 -25.82
N CYS A 13 36.06 -3.31 -26.31
CA CYS A 13 36.23 -2.88 -27.69
C CYS A 13 37.63 -3.14 -28.26
N CYS A 14 37.74 -3.33 -29.58
CA CYS A 14 38.74 -2.63 -30.43
C CYS A 14 38.56 -2.98 -31.93
N PHE A 15 38.31 -1.92 -32.73
CA PHE A 15 38.82 -1.60 -34.10
C PHE A 15 38.69 -2.65 -35.23
N CYS A 16 38.32 -2.33 -36.49
CA CYS A 16 38.49 -1.10 -37.27
C CYS A 16 37.67 -1.14 -38.59
N ASN A 17 37.09 0.02 -38.94
CA ASN A 17 36.87 0.63 -40.26
C ASN A 17 35.97 0.04 -41.37
N VAL A 18 34.74 0.58 -41.39
CA VAL A 18 34.01 1.30 -42.46
C VAL A 18 34.07 0.80 -43.92
N PHE A 19 32.92 0.31 -44.38
CA PHE A 19 32.27 0.80 -45.62
C PHE A 19 30.81 1.15 -45.30
N PHE A 20 30.42 2.37 -45.68
CA PHE A 20 29.04 2.87 -45.59
C PHE A 20 28.12 2.07 -46.52
N LEU A 21 27.07 1.47 -45.94
CA LEU A 21 25.82 1.20 -46.65
C LEU A 21 24.79 2.21 -46.12
N PRO A 22 24.02 2.91 -46.97
CA PRO A 22 22.90 3.68 -46.48
C PRO A 22 21.88 2.68 -45.91
N SER A 23 21.66 2.72 -44.60
CA SER A 23 20.38 2.24 -44.08
C SER A 23 19.31 3.10 -44.71
N SER A 24 18.58 2.54 -45.66
CA SER A 24 17.31 3.08 -46.12
C SER A 24 16.51 3.42 -44.87
N ALA A 25 16.25 4.71 -44.64
CA ALA A 25 15.33 5.14 -43.62
C ALA A 25 13.99 4.46 -43.92
N ALA A 26 13.65 3.43 -43.15
CA ALA A 26 12.28 2.93 -43.14
C ALA A 26 11.43 4.13 -42.69
N SER A 27 10.55 4.60 -43.56
CA SER A 27 9.67 5.70 -43.20
C SER A 27 8.76 5.23 -42.07
N SER A 28 8.29 6.15 -41.21
CA SER A 28 7.26 5.84 -40.22
C SER A 28 6.02 5.19 -40.84
N ASP A 29 5.77 5.48 -42.13
CA ASP A 29 4.62 4.96 -42.87
C ASP A 29 4.77 3.47 -43.18
N ASP A 30 5.99 3.00 -43.44
CA ASP A 30 6.27 1.56 -43.64
C ASP A 30 6.10 0.77 -42.34
N PHE A 31 6.52 1.34 -41.21
CA PHE A 31 6.33 0.72 -39.89
C PHE A 31 4.83 0.62 -39.53
N LEU A 32 4.08 1.71 -39.73
CA LEU A 32 2.64 1.72 -39.44
C LEU A 32 1.83 0.83 -40.40
N GLN A 33 2.20 0.75 -41.68
CA GLN A 33 1.60 -0.19 -42.64
C GLN A 33 1.91 -1.66 -42.30
N CYS A 34 3.14 -1.94 -41.85
CA CYS A 34 3.51 -3.29 -41.45
C CYS A 34 2.77 -3.71 -40.17
N LEU A 35 2.65 -2.79 -39.19
CA LEU A 35 1.94 -3.02 -37.95
C LEU A 35 0.43 -3.25 -38.17
N THR A 36 -0.21 -2.47 -39.05
CA THR A 36 -1.64 -2.61 -39.37
C THR A 36 -1.98 -3.85 -40.20
N ARG A 37 -1.03 -4.42 -40.97
CA ARG A 37 -1.23 -5.70 -41.67
C ARG A 37 -1.16 -6.92 -40.75
N SER A 38 -0.41 -6.83 -39.66
CA SER A 38 -0.15 -7.96 -38.76
C SER A 38 -1.11 -8.04 -37.58
N ILE A 39 -1.82 -6.96 -37.26
CA ILE A 39 -2.77 -6.91 -36.15
C ILE A 39 -4.19 -6.85 -36.72
N PRO A 40 -5.05 -7.86 -36.46
CA PRO A 40 -6.45 -7.81 -36.87
C PRO A 40 -7.11 -6.52 -36.37
N ALA A 41 -7.84 -5.82 -37.22
CA ALA A 41 -8.44 -4.52 -36.89
C ALA A 41 -9.36 -4.57 -35.64
N GLU A 42 -9.94 -5.73 -35.37
CA GLU A 42 -10.77 -6.03 -34.20
C GLU A 42 -10.01 -5.99 -32.87
N GLN A 43 -8.67 -6.06 -32.90
CA GLN A 43 -7.80 -6.01 -31.73
C GLN A 43 -7.16 -4.63 -31.50
N VAL A 44 -7.40 -3.66 -32.39
CA VAL A 44 -6.85 -2.30 -32.29
C VAL A 44 -7.90 -1.36 -31.70
N TYR A 45 -7.73 -0.99 -30.43
CA TYR A 45 -8.58 -0.02 -29.75
C TYR A 45 -7.83 1.32 -29.63
N THR A 46 -8.29 2.34 -30.34
CA THR A 46 -7.80 3.72 -30.20
C THR A 46 -8.58 4.47 -29.12
N GLN A 47 -8.04 5.58 -28.60
CA GLN A 47 -8.71 6.39 -27.56
C GLN A 47 -10.11 6.90 -27.95
N SER A 48 -10.43 6.99 -29.25
CA SER A 48 -11.76 7.35 -29.75
C SER A 48 -12.77 6.20 -29.73
N SER A 49 -12.33 4.96 -29.47
CA SER A 49 -13.21 3.79 -29.38
C SER A 49 -13.94 3.77 -28.03
N SER A 50 -15.26 3.54 -28.05
CA SER A 50 -16.07 3.39 -26.83
C SER A 50 -15.65 2.19 -25.98
N ALA A 51 -14.99 1.20 -26.58
CA ALA A 51 -14.46 0.03 -25.89
C ALA A 51 -13.05 0.25 -25.34
N PHE A 52 -12.36 1.35 -25.67
CA PHE A 52 -10.97 1.59 -25.29
C PHE A 52 -10.75 1.50 -23.78
N MET A 53 -11.55 2.22 -23.00
CA MET A 53 -11.42 2.20 -21.53
C MET A 53 -11.77 0.82 -20.94
N SER A 54 -12.78 0.12 -21.46
CA SER A 54 -13.17 -1.22 -20.98
C SER A 54 -12.09 -2.27 -21.28
N VAL A 55 -11.52 -2.23 -22.48
CA VAL A 55 -10.44 -3.14 -22.89
C VAL A 55 -9.14 -2.79 -22.16
N LEU A 56 -8.78 -1.51 -22.04
CA LEU A 56 -7.63 -1.07 -21.25
C LEU A 56 -7.76 -1.52 -19.79
N THR A 57 -8.93 -1.32 -19.17
CA THR A 57 -9.20 -1.74 -17.79
C THR A 57 -9.12 -3.26 -17.62
N SER A 58 -9.51 -4.04 -18.63
CA SER A 58 -9.46 -5.51 -18.56
C SER A 58 -8.11 -6.12 -18.99
N SER A 59 -7.27 -5.38 -19.73
CA SER A 59 -5.99 -5.85 -20.28
C SER A 59 -4.75 -5.28 -19.60
N VAL A 60 -4.87 -4.16 -18.88
CA VAL A 60 -3.81 -3.67 -18.00
C VAL A 60 -3.64 -4.66 -16.85
N GLN A 61 -2.56 -5.44 -16.91
CA GLN A 61 -2.25 -6.47 -15.92
C GLN A 61 -1.87 -5.92 -14.54
N ASN A 62 -1.73 -4.60 -14.40
CA ASN A 62 -1.69 -3.91 -13.12
C ASN A 62 -1.71 -2.41 -13.39
N PRO A 63 -2.76 -1.67 -13.04
CA PRO A 63 -2.56 -0.24 -12.89
C PRO A 63 -1.68 -0.11 -11.64
N GLU A 64 -0.40 0.21 -11.85
CA GLU A 64 0.57 0.56 -10.79
C GLU A 64 -0.04 1.61 -9.82
N PHE A 65 -1.07 2.33 -10.28
CA PHE A 65 -1.97 3.18 -9.51
C PHE A 65 -3.43 2.76 -9.70
N VAL A 66 -4.02 2.08 -8.72
CA VAL A 66 -5.43 1.65 -8.75
C VAL A 66 -6.41 2.84 -8.81
N THR A 67 -5.98 4.04 -8.42
CA THR A 67 -6.80 5.26 -8.49
C THR A 67 -6.00 6.46 -9.01
N ASN A 68 -6.70 7.36 -9.71
CA ASN A 68 -6.24 8.68 -10.17
C ASN A 68 -6.02 9.71 -9.04
N ALA A 69 -6.24 9.32 -7.78
CA ALA A 69 -6.21 10.19 -6.61
C ALA A 69 -5.01 9.83 -5.71
N THR A 70 -3.79 10.07 -6.20
CA THR A 70 -2.56 9.56 -5.56
C THR A 70 -1.81 10.62 -4.73
N GLY A 71 -2.36 11.82 -4.53
CA GLY A 71 -1.68 12.83 -3.72
C GLY A 71 -2.51 14.08 -3.43
N LEU A 72 -2.23 14.70 -2.27
CA LEU A 72 -2.78 15.99 -1.86
C LEU A 72 -1.64 16.97 -1.64
N TYR A 73 -1.70 18.13 -2.31
CA TYR A 73 -0.75 19.22 -2.14
C TYR A 73 -1.46 20.48 -1.69
N LEU A 74 -0.97 21.11 -0.62
CA LEU A 74 -1.53 22.36 -0.09
C LEU A 74 -0.93 23.56 -0.83
N GLY A 75 -1.36 23.73 -2.08
CA GLY A 75 -0.96 24.83 -2.95
C GLY A 75 -1.42 24.61 -4.40
N GLY A 76 -1.05 25.51 -5.30
CA GLY A 76 -1.42 25.41 -6.72
C GLY A 76 -0.63 24.37 -7.51
N CYS A 77 -1.20 23.90 -8.62
CA CYS A 77 -0.65 22.85 -9.48
C CYS A 77 0.71 23.22 -10.08
N SER A 78 0.94 24.50 -10.43
CA SER A 78 2.26 24.93 -10.93
C SER A 78 3.36 24.76 -9.88
N ARG A 79 3.05 25.03 -8.60
CA ARG A 79 3.99 24.85 -7.50
C ARG A 79 4.19 23.37 -7.18
N LEU A 80 3.12 22.57 -7.25
CA LEU A 80 3.24 21.10 -7.14
C LEU A 80 4.17 20.55 -8.22
N ALA A 81 3.94 20.88 -9.49
CA ALA A 81 4.75 20.41 -10.61
C ALA A 81 6.23 20.83 -10.48
N ALA A 82 6.50 22.05 -10.00
CA ALA A 82 7.86 22.49 -9.72
C ALA A 82 8.50 21.68 -8.57
N THR A 83 7.76 21.42 -7.49
CA THR A 83 8.21 20.59 -6.36
C THR A 83 8.49 19.15 -6.80
N MET A 84 7.59 18.53 -7.56
CA MET A 84 7.78 17.16 -8.06
C MET A 84 8.99 17.07 -8.98
N ARG A 85 9.20 18.04 -9.89
CA ARG A 85 10.41 18.07 -10.72
C ARG A 85 11.70 18.19 -9.91
N ALA A 86 11.66 18.89 -8.77
CA ALA A 86 12.83 19.09 -7.93
C ALA A 86 13.15 17.90 -7.03
N TYR A 87 12.13 17.21 -6.51
CA TYR A 87 12.29 16.20 -5.45
C TYR A 87 11.92 14.77 -5.86
N PHE A 88 11.12 14.60 -6.91
CA PHE A 88 10.72 13.28 -7.42
C PHE A 88 10.49 13.31 -8.95
N PRO A 89 11.52 13.68 -9.74
CA PRO A 89 11.39 13.84 -11.19
C PRO A 89 11.06 12.53 -11.91
N GLU A 90 11.39 11.37 -11.33
CA GLU A 90 11.16 10.05 -11.89
C GLU A 90 9.67 9.74 -12.09
N LEU A 91 8.77 10.35 -11.31
CA LEU A 91 7.33 10.19 -11.49
C LEU A 91 6.82 10.85 -12.78
N GLY A 92 7.56 11.81 -13.36
CA GLY A 92 7.18 12.45 -14.61
C GLY A 92 5.94 13.35 -14.54
N MET A 93 5.47 13.69 -13.33
CA MET A 93 4.25 14.48 -13.11
C MET A 93 4.35 15.89 -13.74
N THR A 94 3.25 16.31 -14.36
CA THR A 94 3.07 17.64 -14.94
C THR A 94 1.87 18.35 -14.33
N ALA A 95 1.76 19.68 -14.55
CA ALA A 95 0.60 20.43 -14.06
C ALA A 95 -0.74 19.97 -14.68
N ALA A 96 -0.71 19.29 -15.83
CA ALA A 96 -1.91 18.76 -16.48
C ALA A 96 -2.51 17.55 -15.72
N ASP A 97 -1.71 16.89 -14.88
CA ASP A 97 -2.13 15.73 -14.08
C ASP A 97 -2.78 16.15 -12.75
N CYS A 98 -2.85 17.45 -12.47
CA CYS A 98 -3.28 18.01 -11.20
C CYS A 98 -4.63 18.75 -11.32
N HIS A 99 -5.48 18.58 -10.30
CA HIS A 99 -6.74 19.31 -10.16
C HIS A 99 -6.64 20.33 -9.02
N GLU A 100 -6.74 21.62 -9.32
CA GLU A 100 -6.87 22.64 -8.29
C GLU A 100 -8.31 22.64 -7.75
N LEU A 101 -8.45 22.19 -6.49
CA LEU A 101 -9.74 22.04 -5.82
C LEU A 101 -9.73 22.80 -4.48
N THR A 102 -10.91 23.27 -4.07
CA THR A 102 -11.09 23.67 -2.66
C THR A 102 -10.97 22.45 -1.76
N TRP A 103 -10.65 22.64 -0.48
CA TRP A 103 -10.44 21.52 0.45
C TRP A 103 -11.63 20.53 0.47
N LEU A 104 -12.87 21.03 0.51
CA LEU A 104 -14.06 20.18 0.50
C LEU A 104 -14.18 19.35 -0.79
N ARG A 105 -13.87 19.95 -1.95
CA ARG A 105 -13.87 19.25 -3.24
C ARG A 105 -12.73 18.23 -3.34
N ALA A 106 -11.56 18.52 -2.76
CA ALA A 106 -10.46 17.57 -2.69
C ALA A 106 -10.83 16.34 -1.84
N MET A 107 -11.50 16.54 -0.70
CA MET A 107 -11.99 15.42 0.12
C MET A 107 -13.04 14.59 -0.63
N ALA A 108 -13.93 15.24 -1.39
CA ALA A 108 -14.88 14.54 -2.25
C ALA A 108 -14.17 13.74 -3.35
N PHE A 109 -13.13 14.31 -3.99
CA PHE A 109 -12.34 13.61 -4.99
C PHE A 109 -11.67 12.36 -4.43
N ILE A 110 -10.99 12.47 -3.29
CA ILE A 110 -10.32 11.34 -2.62
C ILE A 110 -11.34 10.26 -2.21
N SER A 111 -12.50 10.66 -1.68
CA SER A 111 -13.50 9.73 -1.15
C SER A 111 -14.36 9.06 -2.22
N LEU A 112 -14.63 9.76 -3.32
CA LEU A 112 -15.59 9.34 -4.35
C LEU A 112 -14.92 9.00 -5.69
N GLY A 113 -13.62 9.23 -5.83
CA GLY A 113 -12.82 8.88 -7.00
C GLY A 113 -12.98 9.80 -8.22
N SER A 114 -13.68 10.94 -8.09
CA SER A 114 -13.89 11.89 -9.18
C SER A 114 -13.81 13.35 -8.73
N ALA A 115 -13.06 14.17 -9.48
CA ALA A 115 -12.89 15.60 -9.23
C ALA A 115 -14.18 16.42 -9.48
N ASP A 116 -15.12 15.83 -10.22
CA ASP A 116 -16.44 16.37 -10.51
C ASP A 116 -17.53 15.86 -9.55
N ALA A 117 -17.17 14.98 -8.61
CA ALA A 117 -18.13 14.45 -7.66
C ALA A 117 -18.70 15.57 -6.77
N ALA A 118 -20.03 15.58 -6.63
CA ALA A 118 -20.73 16.47 -5.72
C ALA A 118 -20.36 16.14 -4.26
N PRO A 119 -19.91 17.12 -3.44
CA PRO A 119 -19.53 16.87 -2.05
C PRO A 119 -20.63 16.23 -1.19
N GLU A 120 -21.90 16.46 -1.52
CA GLU A 120 -23.07 15.84 -0.88
C GLU A 120 -23.05 14.31 -0.98
N GLY A 121 -22.33 13.74 -1.96
CA GLY A 121 -22.11 12.31 -2.06
C GLY A 121 -21.46 11.71 -0.81
N MET A 122 -20.64 12.48 -0.08
CA MET A 122 -20.01 12.06 1.19
C MET A 122 -21.01 11.95 2.35
N LEU A 123 -22.23 12.46 2.21
CA LEU A 123 -23.29 12.30 3.22
C LEU A 123 -23.94 10.91 3.19
N ARG A 124 -23.69 10.12 2.12
CA ARG A 124 -24.28 8.79 1.95
C ARG A 124 -23.67 7.80 2.97
N ARG A 125 -24.52 7.19 3.79
CA ARG A 125 -24.14 6.21 4.84
C ARG A 125 -24.50 4.76 4.50
N THR A 126 -24.64 4.44 3.21
CA THR A 126 -24.94 3.07 2.76
C THR A 126 -23.67 2.25 2.67
N ASN A 127 -23.60 1.13 3.38
CA ASN A 127 -22.47 0.19 3.29
C ASN A 127 -22.69 -0.86 2.20
N ASN A 128 -21.59 -1.27 1.56
CA ASN A 128 -21.59 -2.40 0.65
C ASN A 128 -21.56 -3.72 1.44
N LEU A 129 -22.71 -4.37 1.59
CA LEU A 129 -22.84 -5.64 2.31
C LEU A 129 -22.30 -6.86 1.53
N GLY A 130 -21.96 -6.70 0.24
CA GLY A 130 -21.53 -7.81 -0.63
C GLY A 130 -20.02 -8.00 -0.73
N THR A 131 -19.22 -7.14 -0.10
CA THR A 131 -17.75 -7.17 -0.15
C THR A 131 -17.18 -7.52 1.21
N TYR A 132 -16.33 -8.52 1.24
CA TYR A 132 -15.57 -8.91 2.42
C TYR A 132 -14.11 -8.53 2.24
N VAL A 133 -13.43 -8.27 3.35
CA VAL A 133 -12.03 -7.85 3.36
C VAL A 133 -11.29 -8.48 4.52
N LYS A 134 -10.02 -8.84 4.30
CA LYS A 134 -9.02 -9.04 5.35
C LYS A 134 -7.92 -8.01 5.13
N SER A 135 -7.52 -7.37 6.21
CA SER A 135 -6.44 -6.37 6.19
C SER A 135 -5.34 -6.75 7.17
N LYS A 136 -4.13 -6.28 6.88
CA LYS A 136 -2.96 -6.29 7.77
C LYS A 136 -2.20 -4.98 7.61
N SER A 137 -1.25 -4.71 8.49
CA SER A 137 -0.36 -3.56 8.32
C SER A 137 1.05 -3.79 8.82
N ASP A 138 1.98 -3.03 8.27
CA ASP A 138 3.37 -2.93 8.71
C ASP A 138 3.82 -1.47 8.72
N TYR A 139 4.90 -1.20 9.45
CA TYR A 139 5.67 0.04 9.29
C TYR A 139 7.05 -0.24 8.72
N VAL A 140 7.50 0.61 7.80
CA VAL A 140 8.85 0.56 7.23
C VAL A 140 9.69 1.67 7.83
N ARG A 141 10.86 1.30 8.37
CA ARG A 141 11.82 2.24 8.97
C ARG A 141 13.14 2.34 8.22
N ARG A 142 13.39 1.42 7.29
CA ARG A 142 14.58 1.41 6.42
C ARG A 142 14.13 1.20 4.98
N PRO A 143 14.71 1.90 4.01
CA PRO A 143 14.32 1.74 2.61
C PRO A 143 14.48 0.29 2.16
N MET A 144 13.45 -0.24 1.50
CA MET A 144 13.53 -1.53 0.84
C MET A 144 14.44 -1.45 -0.38
N GLY A 145 15.31 -2.44 -0.58
CA GLY A 145 16.18 -2.50 -1.75
C GLY A 145 15.42 -2.88 -3.03
N ALA A 146 16.00 -2.57 -4.19
CA ALA A 146 15.41 -2.86 -5.50
C ALA A 146 14.98 -4.33 -5.64
N ALA A 147 15.84 -5.28 -5.23
CA ALA A 147 15.51 -6.71 -5.29
C ALA A 147 14.28 -7.10 -4.43
N ALA A 148 14.04 -6.41 -3.31
CA ALA A 148 12.87 -6.65 -2.48
C ALA A 148 11.60 -6.11 -3.15
N TRP A 149 11.68 -4.94 -3.79
CA TRP A 149 10.61 -4.40 -4.62
C TRP A 149 10.33 -5.30 -5.82
N ASP A 150 11.34 -5.70 -6.59
CA ASP A 150 11.19 -6.58 -7.75
C ASP A 150 10.51 -7.90 -7.36
N ALA A 151 10.92 -8.49 -6.23
CA ALA A 151 10.29 -9.70 -5.71
C ALA A 151 8.84 -9.45 -5.26
N LEU A 152 8.55 -8.34 -4.58
CA LEU A 152 7.21 -7.96 -4.18
C LEU A 152 6.29 -7.83 -5.40
N PHE A 153 6.72 -7.06 -6.40
CA PHE A 153 5.96 -6.85 -7.63
C PHE A 153 5.79 -8.15 -8.41
N SER A 154 6.86 -8.80 -8.82
CA SER A 154 6.80 -9.96 -9.71
C SER A 154 6.08 -11.17 -9.10
N ARG A 155 6.21 -11.39 -7.79
CA ARG A 155 5.65 -12.58 -7.13
C ARG A 155 4.26 -12.37 -6.59
N TRP A 156 3.94 -11.17 -6.10
CA TRP A 156 2.70 -10.95 -5.36
C TRP A 156 1.75 -10.02 -6.09
N LEU A 157 2.25 -8.92 -6.66
CA LEU A 157 1.39 -7.90 -7.24
C LEU A 157 1.12 -8.13 -8.73
N ALA A 158 2.02 -8.78 -9.48
CA ALA A 158 1.89 -8.97 -10.93
C ALA A 158 0.75 -9.91 -11.36
N GLY A 159 0.17 -10.67 -10.43
CA GLY A 159 -1.03 -11.47 -10.71
C GLY A 159 -2.30 -10.63 -10.59
N ASN A 160 -3.29 -10.87 -11.45
CA ASN A 160 -4.64 -10.29 -11.34
C ASN A 160 -5.37 -10.86 -10.10
N GLY A 161 -5.01 -10.38 -8.92
CA GLY A 161 -5.64 -10.69 -7.65
C GLY A 161 -6.45 -9.51 -7.11
N ASN A 162 -7.40 -9.79 -6.24
CA ASN A 162 -8.17 -8.76 -5.51
C ASN A 162 -7.37 -8.17 -4.33
N GLY A 163 -6.04 -8.14 -4.44
CA GLY A 163 -5.12 -7.66 -3.41
C GLY A 163 -4.74 -6.20 -3.67
N ILE A 164 -4.60 -5.41 -2.61
CA ILE A 164 -4.12 -4.03 -2.67
C ILE A 164 -3.02 -3.81 -1.63
N LEU A 165 -2.01 -3.04 -2.01
CA LEU A 165 -1.07 -2.41 -1.09
C LEU A 165 -1.28 -0.91 -1.14
N ILE A 166 -1.44 -0.28 0.02
CA ILE A 166 -1.48 1.18 0.16
C ILE A 166 -0.28 1.58 1.01
N LEU A 167 0.56 2.45 0.46
CA LEU A 167 1.74 2.98 1.14
C LEU A 167 1.45 4.43 1.53
N GLU A 168 1.38 4.69 2.83
CA GLU A 168 1.09 6.02 3.36
C GLU A 168 2.39 6.67 3.87
N PRO A 169 2.87 7.76 3.23
CA PRO A 169 4.13 8.37 3.63
C PRO A 169 4.03 8.99 5.03
N HIS A 170 5.03 8.70 5.86
CA HIS A 170 5.22 9.30 7.18
C HIS A 170 6.19 10.49 7.09
N GLY A 171 6.55 11.05 8.25
CA GLY A 171 7.42 12.20 8.36
C GLY A 171 6.65 13.47 8.67
N GLY A 172 7.11 14.62 8.14
CA GLY A 172 6.52 15.93 8.44
C GLY A 172 6.41 16.18 9.95
N VAL A 173 5.31 16.82 10.38
CA VAL A 173 5.05 17.12 11.80
C VAL A 173 4.94 15.84 12.64
N VAL A 174 4.30 14.79 12.10
CA VAL A 174 4.08 13.51 12.81
C VAL A 174 5.41 12.83 13.14
N GLY A 175 6.37 12.85 12.22
CA GLY A 175 7.67 12.19 12.40
C GLY A 175 8.74 13.05 13.07
N SER A 176 8.62 14.39 13.06
CA SER A 176 9.68 15.29 13.54
C SER A 176 9.35 16.13 14.77
N VAL A 177 8.07 16.36 15.05
CA VAL A 177 7.64 17.29 16.12
C VAL A 177 6.97 16.54 17.28
N VAL A 178 6.14 15.54 16.99
CA VAL A 178 5.33 14.85 18.01
C VAL A 178 6.11 13.68 18.62
N PRO A 179 6.45 13.69 19.92
CA PRO A 179 7.06 12.55 20.58
C PRO A 179 6.13 11.33 20.61
N ASP A 180 6.72 10.14 20.54
CA ASP A 180 6.02 8.84 20.49
C ASP A 180 5.17 8.54 21.72
N PHE A 181 5.50 9.10 22.88
CA PHE A 181 4.79 8.88 24.15
C PHE A 181 3.63 9.85 24.43
N VAL A 182 3.40 10.87 23.58
CA VAL A 182 2.36 11.90 23.87
C VAL A 182 0.95 11.33 23.72
N THR A 183 0.75 10.44 22.75
CA THR A 183 -0.53 9.77 22.46
C THR A 183 -0.36 8.25 22.53
N PRO A 184 -1.45 7.46 22.63
CA PRO A 184 -1.35 6.00 22.53
C PRO A 184 -0.61 5.53 21.27
N TYR A 185 -0.81 6.22 20.13
CA TYR A 185 -0.18 5.95 18.85
C TYR A 185 1.33 6.29 18.84
N PRO A 186 2.23 5.28 18.75
CA PRO A 186 3.67 5.46 18.93
C PRO A 186 4.46 5.66 17.63
N HIS A 187 3.86 5.35 16.46
CA HIS A 187 4.60 5.23 15.20
C HIS A 187 4.90 6.63 14.60
N ARG A 188 5.97 7.25 15.10
CA ARG A 188 6.36 8.65 14.82
C ARG A 188 7.74 8.72 14.15
N ALA A 189 8.75 9.19 14.88
CA ALA A 189 10.09 9.40 14.38
C ALA A 189 10.73 8.11 13.82
N GLY A 190 11.42 8.24 12.69
CA GLY A 190 12.11 7.14 12.02
C GLY A 190 11.21 6.20 11.22
N VAL A 191 9.90 6.45 11.14
CA VAL A 191 9.00 5.74 10.22
C VAL A 191 9.06 6.43 8.86
N LEU A 192 9.27 5.65 7.79
CA LEU A 192 9.25 6.14 6.41
C LEU A 192 7.83 6.13 5.85
N TYR A 193 7.10 5.03 6.04
CA TYR A 193 5.71 4.87 5.62
C TYR A 193 5.02 3.71 6.37
N ASN A 194 3.70 3.78 6.45
CA ASN A 194 2.85 2.63 6.78
C ASN A 194 2.53 1.85 5.50
N ILE A 195 2.42 0.54 5.60
CA ILE A 195 1.84 -0.32 4.56
C ILE A 195 0.52 -0.86 5.09
N GLN A 196 -0.56 -0.63 4.36
CA GLN A 196 -1.80 -1.37 4.50
C GLN A 196 -1.86 -2.44 3.41
N TYR A 197 -2.03 -3.69 3.84
CA TYR A 197 -2.32 -4.81 2.95
C TYR A 197 -3.82 -5.08 3.02
N GLY A 198 -4.49 -5.19 1.88
CA GLY A 198 -5.90 -5.56 1.79
C GLY A 198 -6.11 -6.66 0.77
N VAL A 199 -7.03 -7.58 1.05
CA VAL A 199 -7.52 -8.53 0.05
C VAL A 199 -9.04 -8.62 0.14
N PHE A 200 -9.71 -8.52 -1.01
CA PHE A 200 -11.16 -8.48 -1.10
C PHE A 200 -11.72 -9.75 -1.74
N TRP A 201 -12.94 -10.12 -1.33
CA TRP A 201 -13.74 -11.15 -2.00
C TRP A 201 -15.24 -10.84 -1.91
N TRP A 202 -16.04 -11.49 -2.75
CA TRP A 202 -17.47 -11.21 -2.92
C TRP A 202 -18.31 -12.49 -2.90
N GLY A 203 -19.61 -12.30 -2.65
CA GLY A 203 -20.61 -13.38 -2.66
C GLY A 203 -20.40 -14.39 -1.53
N ASP A 204 -20.81 -15.64 -1.74
CA ASP A 204 -20.76 -16.71 -0.72
C ASP A 204 -19.36 -17.36 -0.58
N ALA A 205 -18.31 -16.75 -1.13
CA ALA A 205 -16.95 -17.28 -1.00
C ALA A 205 -16.45 -17.13 0.45
N ASP A 206 -15.87 -18.20 1.01
CA ASP A 206 -15.32 -18.22 2.37
C ASP A 206 -14.01 -17.40 2.57
N GLY A 207 -13.52 -16.80 1.48
CA GLY A 207 -12.30 -16.00 1.43
C GLY A 207 -11.02 -16.77 1.77
N ALA A 208 -11.03 -18.11 1.82
CA ALA A 208 -9.88 -18.88 2.32
C ALA A 208 -8.63 -18.72 1.45
N ALA A 209 -8.79 -18.68 0.12
CA ALA A 209 -7.68 -18.43 -0.80
C ALA A 209 -7.12 -17.01 -0.65
N ALA A 210 -8.00 -16.00 -0.54
CA ALA A 210 -7.63 -14.61 -0.33
C ALA A 210 -6.85 -14.42 0.98
N ARG A 211 -7.35 -14.98 2.08
CA ARG A 211 -6.69 -14.94 3.40
C ARG A 211 -5.33 -15.63 3.38
N ARG A 212 -5.21 -16.82 2.76
CA ARG A 212 -3.92 -17.51 2.61
C ARG A 212 -2.91 -16.71 1.78
N TRP A 213 -3.36 -16.07 0.70
CA TRP A 213 -2.51 -15.21 -0.12
C TRP A 213 -1.96 -14.04 0.70
N LEU A 214 -2.83 -13.35 1.45
CA LEU A 214 -2.43 -12.22 2.28
C LEU A 214 -1.48 -12.64 3.42
N GLU A 215 -1.73 -13.78 4.06
CA GLU A 215 -0.84 -14.30 5.10
C GLU A 215 0.56 -14.61 4.53
N ALA A 216 0.63 -15.23 3.35
CA ALA A 216 1.89 -15.56 2.71
C ALA A 216 2.66 -14.30 2.26
N LEU A 217 1.97 -13.28 1.77
CA LEU A 217 2.54 -11.98 1.45
C LEU A 217 3.07 -11.27 2.72
N TYR A 218 2.27 -11.25 3.79
CA TYR A 218 2.66 -10.65 5.06
C TYR A 218 3.90 -11.34 5.65
N ALA A 219 3.97 -12.67 5.59
CA ALA A 219 5.17 -13.41 5.97
C ALA A 219 6.39 -13.05 5.10
N ALA A 220 6.22 -12.91 3.79
CA ALA A 220 7.30 -12.55 2.87
C ALA A 220 7.88 -11.14 3.13
N MET A 221 7.06 -10.23 3.67
CA MET A 221 7.48 -8.86 4.00
C MET A 221 8.28 -8.74 5.30
N GLU A 222 8.32 -9.78 6.15
CA GLU A 222 8.89 -9.72 7.51
C GLU A 222 10.32 -9.14 7.55
N ALA A 223 11.19 -9.54 6.63
CA ALA A 223 12.58 -9.10 6.59
C ALA A 223 12.75 -7.64 6.10
N ALA A 224 11.72 -7.06 5.48
CA ALA A 224 11.75 -5.74 4.85
C ALA A 224 11.15 -4.63 5.73
N VAL A 225 10.44 -5.00 6.80
CA VAL A 225 9.65 -4.08 7.64
C VAL A 225 10.23 -3.95 9.05
N SER A 226 9.58 -3.17 9.91
CA SER A 226 9.95 -3.05 11.32
C SER A 226 10.03 -4.41 12.02
N SER A 227 10.91 -4.49 13.02
CA SER A 227 11.09 -5.69 13.84
C SER A 227 11.44 -5.27 15.28
N ASN A 228 11.12 -6.15 16.23
CA ASN A 228 11.34 -5.96 17.67
C ASN A 228 10.70 -4.68 18.26
N PRO A 229 9.36 -4.55 18.25
CA PRO A 229 8.37 -5.48 17.68
C PRO A 229 8.15 -5.23 16.18
N ARG A 230 7.50 -6.18 15.50
CA ARG A 230 6.94 -5.93 14.16
C ARG A 230 5.68 -5.09 14.32
N GLU A 231 5.78 -3.81 14.00
CA GLU A 231 4.79 -2.78 14.31
C GLU A 231 3.55 -2.92 13.42
N ALA A 232 2.37 -2.66 13.98
CA ALA A 232 1.07 -2.72 13.30
C ALA A 232 0.19 -1.53 13.71
N PHE A 233 -0.80 -1.17 12.89
CA PHE A 233 -1.72 -0.07 13.21
C PHE A 233 -3.04 -0.57 13.81
N ALA A 234 -3.39 -0.06 15.00
CA ALA A 234 -4.54 -0.54 15.78
C ALA A 234 -5.90 -0.42 15.06
N ASN A 235 -6.07 0.57 14.18
CA ASN A 235 -7.32 0.73 13.41
C ASN A 235 -7.45 -0.27 12.25
N TYR A 236 -6.37 -0.98 11.89
CA TYR A 236 -6.38 -2.12 10.99
C TYR A 236 -6.29 -3.40 11.81
N ARG A 237 -7.34 -3.62 12.61
CA ARG A 237 -7.36 -4.69 13.62
C ARG A 237 -7.11 -6.06 12.99
N ASP A 238 -6.05 -6.71 13.44
CA ASP A 238 -5.63 -8.04 13.02
C ASP A 238 -5.58 -8.97 14.24
N LEU A 239 -6.44 -9.99 14.30
CA LEU A 239 -6.41 -10.98 15.37
C LEU A 239 -5.24 -11.97 15.21
N ASP A 240 -4.65 -12.09 14.01
CA ASP A 240 -3.59 -13.05 13.74
C ASP A 240 -2.27 -12.70 14.45
N ILE A 241 -2.10 -11.44 14.90
CA ILE A 241 -0.93 -11.02 15.70
C ILE A 241 -1.07 -11.35 17.20
N GLY A 242 -2.21 -11.88 17.62
CA GLY A 242 -2.47 -12.36 18.98
C GLY A 242 -3.81 -11.88 19.53
N GLU A 243 -4.42 -12.71 20.36
CA GLU A 243 -5.67 -12.42 21.07
C GLU A 243 -5.46 -12.55 22.58
N ASN A 244 -6.39 -11.94 23.32
CA ASN A 244 -6.48 -12.04 24.76
C ASN A 244 -6.80 -13.48 25.18
N VAL A 245 -5.90 -14.05 25.99
CA VAL A 245 -6.16 -15.30 26.69
C VAL A 245 -6.85 -14.98 28.01
N VAL A 246 -8.02 -15.57 28.24
CA VAL A 246 -8.79 -15.40 29.48
C VAL A 246 -8.32 -16.44 30.50
N GLY A 247 -7.85 -15.98 31.66
CA GLY A 247 -7.43 -16.83 32.76
C GLY A 247 -8.59 -17.53 33.48
N GLY A 248 -8.27 -18.40 34.43
CA GLY A 248 -9.28 -19.13 35.22
C GLY A 248 -10.13 -18.23 36.13
N ASP A 249 -9.68 -17.01 36.40
CA ASP A 249 -10.40 -15.94 37.10
C ASP A 249 -11.32 -15.12 36.17
N GLY A 250 -11.36 -15.45 34.87
CA GLY A 250 -12.16 -14.74 33.87
C GLY A 250 -11.55 -13.42 33.39
N VAL A 251 -10.28 -13.14 33.73
CA VAL A 251 -9.59 -11.89 33.38
C VAL A 251 -8.38 -12.18 32.49
N THR A 252 -8.12 -11.28 31.54
CA THR A 252 -6.91 -11.31 30.74
C THR A 252 -5.78 -10.56 31.44
N THR A 253 -4.58 -11.11 31.43
CA THR A 253 -3.40 -10.50 32.04
C THR A 253 -2.67 -9.57 31.08
N TYR A 254 -1.99 -8.56 31.62
CA TYR A 254 -1.05 -7.72 30.87
C TYR A 254 -0.05 -8.55 30.06
N GLU A 255 0.64 -9.51 30.70
CA GLU A 255 1.70 -10.28 30.05
C GLU A 255 1.22 -11.10 28.84
N SER A 256 0.02 -11.71 28.92
CA SER A 256 -0.54 -12.46 27.78
C SER A 256 -0.89 -11.56 26.59
N ALA A 257 -1.20 -10.29 26.82
CA ALA A 257 -1.56 -9.34 25.78
C ALA A 257 -0.36 -8.60 25.18
N ARG A 258 0.82 -8.61 25.81
CA ARG A 258 2.01 -7.87 25.34
C ARG A 258 2.41 -8.23 23.90
N ALA A 259 2.25 -9.49 23.52
CA ALA A 259 2.64 -9.98 22.20
C ALA A 259 1.96 -9.23 21.03
N TRP A 260 0.69 -8.85 21.19
CA TRP A 260 -0.04 -8.01 20.23
C TRP A 260 -0.01 -6.52 20.63
N GLY A 261 -0.07 -6.23 21.94
CA GLY A 261 -0.15 -4.87 22.47
C GLY A 261 1.08 -4.02 22.15
N GLU A 262 2.28 -4.60 22.26
CA GLU A 262 3.52 -3.90 21.92
C GLU A 262 3.66 -3.69 20.40
N ARG A 263 2.99 -4.49 19.55
CA ARG A 263 2.97 -4.23 18.11
C ARG A 263 2.17 -2.98 17.76
N TYR A 264 1.03 -2.76 18.43
CA TYR A 264 0.17 -1.59 18.20
C TYR A 264 0.63 -0.33 18.95
N PHE A 265 1.18 -0.49 20.15
CA PHE A 265 1.40 0.64 21.06
C PHE A 265 2.86 0.76 21.53
N MET A 266 3.75 -0.15 21.13
CA MET A 266 5.16 -0.15 21.53
C MET A 266 5.31 0.07 23.05
N GLY A 267 6.21 0.96 23.46
CA GLY A 267 6.40 1.30 24.88
C GLY A 267 5.18 1.93 25.56
N ASN A 268 4.20 2.44 24.81
CA ASN A 268 3.00 3.04 25.39
C ASN A 268 2.02 1.99 25.92
N PHE A 269 2.14 0.72 25.52
CA PHE A 269 1.21 -0.34 25.94
C PHE A 269 1.12 -0.46 27.47
N ARG A 270 2.27 -0.38 28.16
CA ARG A 270 2.33 -0.46 29.62
C ARG A 270 1.56 0.66 30.31
N ARG A 271 1.70 1.90 29.81
CA ARG A 271 0.98 3.06 30.36
C ARG A 271 -0.51 2.94 30.13
N LEU A 272 -0.94 2.42 28.98
CA LEU A 272 -2.35 2.18 28.70
C LEU A 272 -2.93 1.12 29.65
N ALA A 273 -2.24 0.00 29.84
CA ALA A 273 -2.67 -1.04 30.76
C ALA A 273 -2.75 -0.55 32.21
N ALA A 274 -1.82 0.31 32.65
CA ALA A 274 -1.88 0.93 33.97
C ALA A 274 -3.13 1.82 34.13
N GLY A 275 -3.46 2.62 33.12
CA GLY A 275 -4.68 3.44 33.12
C GLY A 275 -5.96 2.61 33.18
N GLU A 276 -6.02 1.47 32.50
CA GLU A 276 -7.15 0.52 32.61
C GLU A 276 -7.26 -0.09 34.00
N GLY A 277 -6.14 -0.36 34.67
CA GLY A 277 -6.12 -0.86 36.05
C GLY A 277 -6.72 0.12 37.07
N GLU A 278 -6.54 1.42 36.86
CA GLU A 278 -7.12 2.47 37.70
C GLU A 278 -8.60 2.75 37.36
N GLY A 279 -8.97 2.70 36.07
CA GLY A 279 -10.28 3.12 35.56
C GLY A 279 -11.35 2.03 35.42
N ALA A 280 -10.95 0.75 35.33
CA ALA A 280 -11.87 -0.35 35.02
C ALA A 280 -11.59 -1.64 35.84
N PRO A 281 -11.89 -1.65 37.15
CA PRO A 281 -11.55 -2.76 38.07
C PRO A 281 -12.15 -4.14 37.71
N GLY A 282 -13.10 -4.20 36.77
CA GLY A 282 -13.77 -5.42 36.33
C GLY A 282 -13.63 -5.75 34.84
N ALA A 283 -12.83 -5.00 34.08
CA ALA A 283 -12.64 -5.20 32.63
C ALA A 283 -13.96 -5.37 31.84
N TYR A 284 -14.96 -4.53 32.15
CA TYR A 284 -16.30 -4.64 31.56
C TYR A 284 -16.28 -4.40 30.04
N PHE A 285 -15.50 -3.41 29.59
CA PHE A 285 -15.28 -3.14 28.17
C PHE A 285 -14.16 -4.04 27.65
N ARG A 286 -14.55 -5.20 27.10
CA ARG A 286 -13.59 -6.20 26.62
C ARG A 286 -13.89 -6.69 25.22
N THR A 287 -12.82 -7.00 24.53
CA THR A 287 -12.82 -7.68 23.22
C THR A 287 -11.62 -8.63 23.18
N GLU A 288 -11.47 -9.36 22.08
CA GLU A 288 -10.34 -10.25 21.81
C GLU A 288 -8.99 -9.52 21.85
N GLN A 289 -8.96 -8.19 21.71
CA GLN A 289 -7.74 -7.37 21.82
C GLN A 289 -7.98 -6.08 22.63
N SER A 290 -8.84 -6.12 23.65
CA SER A 290 -8.93 -5.03 24.62
C SER A 290 -7.69 -4.98 25.51
N ILE A 291 -7.24 -3.78 25.87
CA ILE A 291 -6.09 -3.61 26.75
C ILE A 291 -6.44 -4.16 28.14
N PRO A 292 -5.72 -5.17 28.65
CA PRO A 292 -5.97 -5.70 29.98
C PRO A 292 -5.47 -4.74 31.07
N PRO A 293 -6.11 -4.74 32.25
CA PRO A 293 -5.64 -3.93 33.37
C PRO A 293 -4.27 -4.39 33.88
N LEU A 294 -3.42 -3.44 34.23
CA LEU A 294 -2.17 -3.66 34.93
C LEU A 294 -2.22 -2.94 36.28
N LEU A 295 -2.35 -3.70 37.36
CA LEU A 295 -2.24 -3.15 38.71
C LEU A 295 -0.77 -2.93 39.04
N LEU A 296 -0.37 -1.67 39.17
CA LEU A 296 0.98 -1.33 39.62
C LEU A 296 1.03 -1.42 41.16
N PRO A 297 2.06 -2.06 41.75
CA PRO A 297 2.24 -2.04 43.19
C PRO A 297 2.49 -0.59 43.64
N TYR A 298 1.77 -0.18 44.70
CA TYR A 298 1.93 1.11 45.39
C TYR A 298 3.32 1.25 46.02
#